data_AF-A0A8J3M5G0-F1
#
_entry.id   AF-A0A8J3M5G0-F1
#
_cell.length_a   1.000
_cell.length_b   1.000
_cell.length_c   1.000
_cell.angle_alpha   90.00
_cell.angle_beta   90.00
_cell.angle_gamma   90.00
#
_symmetry.space_group_name_H-M   'P 1'
#
loop_
_entity.id
_entity.type
_entity.pdbx_description
1 polymer ?
#
loop_
_entity_poly.entity_id
_entity_poly.type
_entity_poly.pdbx_seq_one_letter_code
_entity_poly.pdbx_strand_id
1 'polypeptide(L)'
;MISISGMSSFLALKLADRTEDFQKEQIRNSFQHSRAIEIFKERISDVETVDQLVEDNDLYTFVMRAFDLEDQIFGKALVKKALKSDKDDRESLINRLTDPRMREMFDVLGFTENGTKNLNTILTGWQTRLVERYIDTQFVNGLAEQNETVGAALQFRRKAADIESPFDILKDTDLSKFVRTVLGLPAESAQMDIDRQATFLEARLDFDKLQDPAEVEAMITRFSIVSDALNSTAALNNVVVQMMSSAVSAGSGDSFTPITIDITSISLMRSTY
;
A
#
# COMPACT_ATOMS: atom_id res chain seq x y z
N MET A 1 9.18 10.67 7.48
CA MET A 1 8.10 10.84 6.48
C MET A 1 7.25 12.02 6.88
N ILE A 2 6.66 12.69 5.89
CA ILE A 2 5.68 13.74 6.11
C ILE A 2 4.38 13.05 6.56
N SER A 3 3.79 13.51 7.66
CA SER A 3 2.57 12.91 8.17
C SER A 3 1.37 13.26 7.29
N ILE A 4 0.56 12.25 6.96
CA ILE A 4 -0.74 12.39 6.27
C ILE A 4 -1.91 11.96 7.16
N SER A 5 -1.65 11.60 8.41
CA SER A 5 -2.66 11.16 9.36
C SER A 5 -3.71 12.25 9.59
N GLY A 6 -4.99 11.88 9.49
CA GLY A 6 -6.13 12.79 9.64
C GLY A 6 -6.42 13.68 8.42
N MET A 7 -5.61 13.63 7.36
CA MET A 7 -5.96 14.24 6.07
C MET A 7 -7.03 13.40 5.36
N SER A 8 -7.84 14.03 4.51
CA SER A 8 -8.65 13.26 3.56
C SER A 8 -7.72 12.50 2.61
N SER A 9 -8.16 11.32 2.17
CA SER A 9 -7.36 10.44 1.33
C SER A 9 -6.96 11.12 0.01
N PHE A 10 -7.84 11.96 -0.54
CA PHE A 10 -7.53 12.76 -1.72
C PHE A 10 -6.40 13.78 -1.50
N LEU A 11 -6.42 14.51 -0.38
CA LEU A 11 -5.37 15.49 -0.07
C LEU A 11 -4.05 14.77 0.27
N ALA A 12 -4.14 13.66 0.99
CA ALA A 12 -3.01 12.82 1.32
C ALA A 12 -2.32 12.27 0.06
N LEU A 13 -3.07 11.79 -0.94
CA LEU A 13 -2.53 11.35 -2.24
C LEU A 13 -1.80 12.48 -2.97
N LYS A 14 -2.42 13.67 -3.07
CA LYS A 14 -1.77 14.82 -3.70
C LYS A 14 -0.50 15.26 -2.99
N LEU A 15 -0.48 15.19 -1.66
CA LEU A 15 0.71 15.52 -0.89
C LEU A 15 1.79 14.45 -1.08
N ALA A 16 1.42 13.17 -1.07
CA ALA A 16 2.32 12.06 -1.35
C ALA A 16 2.99 12.24 -2.72
N ASP A 17 2.23 12.46 -3.78
CA ASP A 17 2.75 12.66 -5.14
C ASP A 17 3.71 13.86 -5.23
N ARG A 18 3.38 14.97 -4.58
CA ARG A 18 4.23 16.19 -4.58
C ARG A 18 5.52 16.04 -3.78
N THR A 19 5.57 15.10 -2.85
CA THR A 19 6.68 14.96 -1.90
C THR A 19 7.38 13.61 -2.04
N GLU A 20 7.00 12.82 -3.04
CA GLU A 20 7.46 11.44 -3.24
C GLU A 20 8.99 11.38 -3.28
N ASP A 21 9.63 12.12 -4.19
CA ASP A 21 11.10 12.13 -4.34
C ASP A 21 11.81 12.49 -3.03
N PHE A 22 11.34 13.54 -2.37
CA PHE A 22 11.90 13.98 -1.10
C PHE A 22 11.77 12.92 -0.01
N GLN A 23 10.59 12.31 0.12
CA GLN A 23 10.34 11.30 1.13
C GLN A 23 11.11 10.01 0.85
N LYS A 24 11.21 9.56 -0.41
CA LYS A 24 12.03 8.43 -0.81
C LYS A 24 13.51 8.66 -0.52
N GLU A 25 14.01 9.87 -0.76
CA GLU A 25 15.39 10.23 -0.42
C GLU A 25 15.63 10.25 1.09
N GLN A 26 14.65 10.72 1.89
CA GLN A 26 14.71 10.60 3.35
C GLN A 26 14.73 9.14 3.82
N ILE A 27 13.90 8.27 3.22
CA ILE A 27 13.88 6.83 3.50
C ILE A 27 15.26 6.25 3.21
N ARG A 28 15.79 6.49 2.00
CA ARG A 28 17.11 6.02 1.55
C ARG A 28 18.23 6.40 2.52
N ASN A 29 18.22 7.63 3.02
CA ASN A 29 19.27 8.16 3.89
C ASN A 29 19.08 7.84 5.38
N SER A 30 17.93 7.31 5.78
CA SER A 30 17.74 6.88 7.17
C SER A 30 18.68 5.71 7.51
N PHE A 31 19.16 5.67 8.76
CA PHE A 31 20.17 4.71 9.20
C PHE A 31 19.80 3.24 8.91
N GLN A 32 18.55 2.85 9.19
CA GLN A 32 18.11 1.47 9.00
C GLN A 32 18.08 1.05 7.52
N HIS A 33 17.61 1.93 6.63
CA HIS A 33 17.43 1.60 5.22
C HIS A 33 18.75 1.71 4.46
N SER A 34 19.58 2.72 4.75
CA SER A 34 20.90 2.86 4.14
C SER A 34 21.79 1.66 4.47
N ARG A 35 21.75 1.19 5.72
CA ARG A 35 22.49 -0.02 6.13
C ARG A 35 22.00 -1.28 5.43
N ALA A 36 20.68 -1.46 5.32
CA ALA A 36 20.12 -2.62 4.61
C ALA A 36 20.49 -2.62 3.12
N ILE A 37 20.48 -1.44 2.48
CA ILE A 37 20.88 -1.26 1.08
C ILE A 37 22.37 -1.52 0.88
N GLU A 38 23.22 -1.06 1.81
CA GLU A 38 24.65 -1.31 1.78
C GLU A 38 24.94 -2.82 1.84
N ILE A 39 24.38 -3.53 2.83
CA ILE A 39 24.52 -4.99 2.97
C ILE A 39 24.03 -5.71 1.71
N PHE A 40 22.89 -5.29 1.16
CA PHE A 40 22.37 -5.85 -0.08
C PHE A 40 23.38 -5.69 -1.23
N LYS A 41 23.86 -4.47 -1.48
CA LYS A 41 24.80 -4.18 -2.57
C LYS A 41 26.14 -4.89 -2.41
N GLU A 42 26.63 -5.05 -1.17
CA GLU A 42 27.90 -5.70 -0.88
C GLU A 42 27.87 -7.21 -1.13
N ARG A 43 26.74 -7.87 -0.85
CA ARG A 43 26.69 -9.35 -0.80
C ARG A 43 25.88 -9.99 -1.91
N ILE A 44 24.93 -9.28 -2.52
CA ILE A 44 23.99 -9.91 -3.46
C ILE A 44 24.71 -10.50 -4.68
N SER A 45 25.81 -9.91 -5.14
CA SER A 45 26.58 -10.41 -6.29
C SER A 45 27.15 -11.81 -6.09
N ASP A 46 27.33 -12.24 -4.84
CA ASP A 46 27.86 -13.56 -4.50
C ASP A 46 26.77 -14.64 -4.39
N VAL A 47 25.50 -14.24 -4.52
CA VAL A 47 24.35 -15.14 -4.48
C VAL A 47 24.05 -15.67 -5.87
N GLU A 48 24.28 -16.97 -6.07
CA GLU A 48 23.98 -17.68 -7.33
C GLU A 48 22.75 -18.58 -7.21
N THR A 49 22.42 -19.01 -5.98
CA THR A 49 21.39 -20.00 -5.71
C THR A 49 20.31 -19.50 -4.75
N VAL A 50 19.14 -20.11 -4.82
CA VAL A 50 18.05 -19.85 -3.87
C VAL A 50 18.46 -20.24 -2.45
N ASP A 51 19.26 -21.30 -2.30
CA ASP A 51 19.75 -21.73 -0.98
C ASP A 51 20.60 -20.64 -0.32
N GLN A 52 21.57 -20.08 -1.06
CA GLN A 52 22.39 -18.96 -0.59
C GLN A 52 21.56 -17.73 -0.22
N LEU A 53 20.56 -17.38 -1.05
CA LEU A 53 19.69 -16.24 -0.76
C LEU A 53 18.93 -16.42 0.56
N VAL A 54 18.32 -17.59 0.77
CA VAL A 54 17.45 -17.84 1.92
C VAL A 54 18.25 -18.07 3.21
N GLU A 55 19.50 -18.53 3.10
CA GLU A 55 20.43 -18.72 4.22
C GLU A 55 20.98 -17.38 4.75
N ASP A 56 21.24 -16.40 3.88
CA ASP A 56 21.57 -15.04 4.32
C ASP A 56 20.30 -14.30 4.81
N ASN A 57 20.17 -14.17 6.14
CA ASN A 57 19.01 -13.53 6.75
C ASN A 57 18.82 -12.07 6.33
N ASP A 58 19.90 -11.32 6.16
CA ASP A 58 19.83 -9.89 5.84
C ASP A 58 19.36 -9.71 4.39
N LEU A 59 19.94 -10.48 3.45
CA LEU A 59 19.55 -10.46 2.04
C LEU A 59 18.12 -10.98 1.86
N TYR A 60 17.78 -12.10 2.47
CA TYR A 60 16.43 -12.64 2.42
C TYR A 60 15.40 -11.64 2.94
N THR A 61 15.65 -11.02 4.10
CA THR A 61 14.74 -10.01 4.67
C THR A 61 14.63 -8.79 3.77
N PHE A 62 15.75 -8.32 3.20
CA PHE A 62 15.75 -7.21 2.25
C PHE A 62 14.87 -7.49 1.02
N VAL A 63 15.06 -8.67 0.41
CA VAL A 63 14.27 -9.10 -0.75
C VAL A 63 12.78 -9.21 -0.37
N MET A 64 12.44 -9.88 0.72
CA MET A 64 11.05 -10.01 1.17
C MET A 64 10.39 -8.65 1.40
N ARG A 65 11.09 -7.71 2.03
CA ARG A 65 10.59 -6.32 2.21
C ARG A 65 10.45 -5.56 0.89
N ALA A 66 11.31 -5.83 -0.10
CA ALA A 66 11.19 -5.20 -1.41
C ALA A 66 9.95 -5.65 -2.19
N PHE A 67 9.43 -6.84 -1.90
CA PHE A 67 8.22 -7.37 -2.52
C PHE A 67 6.98 -7.28 -1.62
N ASP A 68 7.06 -6.51 -0.52
CA ASP A 68 5.96 -6.37 0.44
C ASP A 68 5.53 -7.70 1.10
N LEU A 69 6.49 -8.57 1.37
CA LEU A 69 6.27 -9.92 1.92
C LEU A 69 6.83 -10.06 3.35
N GLU A 70 6.89 -8.95 4.09
CA GLU A 70 7.51 -8.90 5.42
C GLU A 70 6.83 -9.83 6.44
N ASP A 71 5.51 -9.95 6.36
CA ASP A 71 4.68 -10.85 7.16
C ASP A 71 4.99 -12.34 6.89
N GLN A 72 5.51 -12.66 5.71
CA GLN A 72 5.82 -14.02 5.26
C GLN A 72 7.29 -14.40 5.43
N ILE A 73 8.12 -13.55 6.03
CA ILE A 73 9.55 -13.82 6.26
C ILE A 73 9.79 -15.15 6.98
N PHE A 74 8.93 -15.50 7.95
CA PHE A 74 9.05 -16.76 8.70
C PHE A 74 8.84 -18.01 7.82
N GLY A 75 8.17 -17.87 6.68
CA GLY A 75 7.84 -18.92 5.72
C GLY A 75 9.01 -19.37 4.82
N LYS A 76 10.25 -19.38 5.31
CA LYS A 76 11.45 -19.66 4.50
C LYS A 76 11.37 -20.92 3.64
N ALA A 77 10.80 -22.00 4.18
CA ALA A 77 10.67 -23.26 3.44
C ALA A 77 9.70 -23.14 2.25
N LEU A 78 8.60 -22.39 2.43
CA LEU A 78 7.63 -22.11 1.37
C LEU A 78 8.27 -21.24 0.29
N VAL A 79 8.92 -20.14 0.68
CA VAL A 79 9.59 -19.22 -0.25
C VAL A 79 10.70 -19.94 -1.02
N LYS A 80 11.53 -20.72 -0.33
CA LYS A 80 12.56 -21.55 -0.96
C LYS A 80 11.98 -22.52 -1.99
N LYS A 81 10.87 -23.20 -1.68
CA LYS A 81 10.21 -24.11 -2.61
C LYS A 81 9.57 -23.37 -3.79
N ALA A 82 9.00 -22.19 -3.55
CA ALA A 82 8.42 -21.34 -4.58
C ALA A 82 9.50 -20.86 -5.57
N LEU A 83 10.62 -20.33 -5.07
CA LEU A 83 11.75 -19.87 -5.87
C LEU A 83 12.50 -20.98 -6.64
N LYS A 84 12.33 -22.24 -6.23
CA LYS A 84 12.86 -23.41 -6.94
C LYS A 84 11.85 -24.05 -7.91
N SER A 85 10.64 -23.52 -8.00
CA SER A 85 9.58 -24.09 -8.84
C SER A 85 9.92 -23.98 -10.33
N ASP A 86 9.41 -24.92 -11.11
CA ASP A 86 9.37 -24.81 -12.57
C ASP A 86 8.19 -23.91 -12.97
N LYS A 87 8.46 -22.82 -13.69
CA LYS A 87 7.42 -21.89 -14.14
C LYS A 87 6.54 -22.48 -15.25
N ASP A 88 7.06 -23.44 -16.02
CA ASP A 88 6.38 -24.00 -17.18
C ASP A 88 5.47 -25.18 -16.79
N ASP A 89 5.70 -25.78 -15.62
CA ASP A 89 4.82 -26.78 -15.02
C ASP A 89 3.63 -26.12 -14.30
N ARG A 90 2.41 -26.37 -14.80
CA ARG A 90 1.16 -25.84 -14.22
C ARG A 90 0.92 -26.31 -12.78
N GLU A 91 1.42 -27.48 -12.41
CA GLU A 91 1.27 -28.03 -11.05
C GLU A 91 2.34 -27.54 -10.07
N SER A 92 3.30 -26.76 -10.54
CA SER A 92 4.35 -26.21 -9.70
C SER A 92 3.81 -25.28 -8.61
N LEU A 93 4.53 -25.19 -7.50
CA LEU A 93 4.06 -24.42 -6.34
C LEU A 93 3.82 -22.96 -6.72
N ILE A 94 4.74 -22.33 -7.44
CA ILE A 94 4.59 -20.92 -7.86
C ILE A 94 3.32 -20.69 -8.67
N ASN A 95 2.90 -21.68 -9.46
CA ASN A 95 1.69 -21.60 -10.28
C ASN A 95 0.39 -21.74 -9.49
N ARG A 96 0.46 -22.35 -8.31
CA ARG A 96 -0.68 -22.63 -7.43
C ARG A 96 -0.83 -21.65 -6.27
N LEU A 97 0.16 -20.76 -6.05
CA LEU A 97 0.07 -19.74 -5.01
C LEU A 97 -0.95 -18.66 -5.38
N THR A 98 -1.75 -18.26 -4.40
CA THR A 98 -2.77 -17.23 -4.55
C THR A 98 -2.18 -15.82 -4.46
N ASP A 99 -1.15 -15.61 -3.64
CA ASP A 99 -0.53 -14.29 -3.47
C ASP A 99 0.28 -13.91 -4.72
N PRO A 100 -0.12 -12.88 -5.48
CA PRO A 100 0.59 -12.47 -6.69
C PRO A 100 2.00 -11.94 -6.42
N ARG A 101 2.28 -11.43 -5.22
CA ARG A 101 3.60 -10.88 -4.84
C ARG A 101 4.68 -11.96 -4.84
N MET A 102 4.32 -13.21 -4.52
CA MET A 102 5.23 -14.35 -4.61
C MET A 102 5.66 -14.63 -6.05
N ARG A 103 4.73 -14.56 -7.00
CA ARG A 103 5.01 -14.74 -8.43
C ARG A 103 5.87 -13.60 -8.96
N GLU A 104 5.52 -12.36 -8.62
CA GLU A 104 6.33 -11.19 -8.98
C GLU A 104 7.78 -11.32 -8.45
N MET A 105 7.95 -11.74 -7.19
CA MET A 105 9.26 -12.00 -6.62
C MET A 105 10.01 -13.11 -7.39
N PHE A 106 9.34 -14.21 -7.70
CA PHE A 106 9.92 -15.30 -8.49
C PHE A 106 10.43 -14.80 -9.84
N ASP A 107 9.59 -14.07 -10.58
CA ASP A 107 9.90 -13.58 -11.92
C ASP A 107 11.04 -12.55 -11.91
N VAL A 108 11.02 -11.61 -10.96
CA VAL A 108 12.05 -10.56 -10.85
C VAL A 108 13.38 -11.12 -10.36
N LEU A 109 13.37 -12.05 -9.39
CA LEU A 109 14.60 -12.70 -8.96
C LEU A 109 15.18 -13.54 -10.11
N GLY A 110 14.33 -14.25 -10.86
CA GLY A 110 14.72 -14.95 -12.09
C GLY A 110 15.62 -16.17 -11.84
N PHE A 111 15.47 -16.83 -10.70
CA PHE A 111 16.13 -18.12 -10.46
C PHE A 111 15.59 -19.16 -11.44
N THR A 112 16.50 -19.99 -11.96
CA THR A 112 16.15 -21.11 -12.85
C THR A 112 15.60 -22.31 -12.06
N GLU A 113 15.05 -23.30 -12.76
CA GLU A 113 14.57 -24.55 -12.16
C GLU A 113 15.60 -25.13 -11.17
N ASN A 114 15.12 -25.64 -10.03
CA ASN A 114 15.93 -26.11 -8.89
C ASN A 114 16.70 -25.00 -8.14
N GLY A 115 16.65 -23.76 -8.60
CA GLY A 115 17.22 -22.57 -7.96
C GLY A 115 18.75 -22.56 -7.94
N THR A 116 19.37 -23.14 -8.96
CA THR A 116 20.82 -23.44 -8.96
C THR A 116 21.68 -22.40 -9.68
N LYS A 117 21.08 -21.52 -10.49
CA LYS A 117 21.80 -20.42 -11.14
C LYS A 117 20.91 -19.19 -11.28
N ASN A 118 21.52 -18.03 -11.10
CA ASN A 118 20.95 -16.72 -11.34
C ASN A 118 22.04 -15.76 -11.85
N LEU A 119 21.80 -15.13 -12.99
CA LEU A 119 22.71 -14.11 -13.55
C LEU A 119 22.28 -12.69 -13.19
N ASN A 120 21.07 -12.48 -12.67
CA ASN A 120 20.56 -11.15 -12.36
C ASN A 120 21.33 -10.50 -11.21
N THR A 121 21.79 -11.30 -10.25
CA THR A 121 22.42 -10.83 -9.01
C THR A 121 23.73 -10.07 -9.24
N ILE A 122 24.44 -10.33 -10.34
CA ILE A 122 25.66 -9.61 -10.74
C ILE A 122 25.38 -8.36 -11.62
N LEU A 123 24.14 -8.19 -12.10
CA LEU A 123 23.80 -7.07 -12.98
C LEU A 123 23.51 -5.81 -12.16
N THR A 124 24.34 -4.79 -12.28
CA THR A 124 24.16 -3.51 -11.56
C THR A 124 22.80 -2.87 -11.82
N GLY A 125 22.30 -2.94 -13.06
CA GLY A 125 20.97 -2.42 -13.40
C GLY A 125 19.84 -3.15 -12.68
N TRP A 126 19.99 -4.46 -12.46
CA TRP A 126 19.02 -5.25 -11.69
C TRP A 126 19.09 -4.92 -10.20
N GLN A 127 20.31 -4.84 -9.64
CA GLN A 127 20.52 -4.46 -8.23
C GLN A 127 19.92 -3.08 -7.92
N THR A 128 20.13 -2.10 -8.79
CA THR A 128 19.53 -0.76 -8.66
C THR A 128 18.01 -0.84 -8.67
N ARG A 129 17.39 -1.58 -9.61
CA ARG A 129 15.93 -1.73 -9.64
C ARG A 129 15.37 -2.38 -8.37
N LEU A 130 16.08 -3.35 -7.78
CA LEU A 130 15.63 -3.99 -6.55
C LEU A 130 15.72 -3.03 -5.34
N VAL A 131 16.76 -2.19 -5.29
CA VAL A 131 16.89 -1.13 -4.28
C VAL A 131 15.79 -0.08 -4.44
N GLU A 132 15.50 0.37 -5.66
CA GLU A 132 14.40 1.33 -5.89
C GLU A 132 13.05 0.72 -5.48
N ARG A 133 12.78 -0.52 -5.85
CA ARG A 133 11.59 -1.26 -5.42
C ARG A 133 11.47 -1.38 -3.90
N TYR A 134 12.59 -1.62 -3.21
CA TYR A 134 12.63 -1.61 -1.75
C TYR A 134 12.19 -0.25 -1.19
N ILE A 135 12.79 0.84 -1.67
CA ILE A 135 12.45 2.20 -1.24
C ILE A 135 10.97 2.53 -1.52
N ASP A 136 10.49 2.20 -2.72
CA ASP A 136 9.10 2.40 -3.12
C ASP A 136 8.13 1.66 -2.20
N THR A 137 8.45 0.42 -1.86
CA THR A 137 7.62 -0.38 -0.96
C THR A 137 7.60 0.19 0.46
N GLN A 138 8.75 0.61 0.99
CA GLN A 138 8.81 1.28 2.30
C GLN A 138 8.04 2.60 2.31
N PHE A 139 8.08 3.36 1.21
CA PHE A 139 7.30 4.58 1.05
C PHE A 139 5.79 4.31 1.05
N VAL A 140 5.33 3.35 0.24
CA VAL A 140 3.91 2.99 0.16
C VAL A 140 3.41 2.44 1.50
N ASN A 141 4.15 1.53 2.14
CA ASN A 141 3.76 0.95 3.42
C ASN A 141 3.69 2.02 4.51
N GLY A 142 4.67 2.94 4.53
CA GLY A 142 4.67 4.07 5.44
C GLY A 142 3.51 5.05 5.28
N LEU A 143 2.94 5.18 4.08
CA LEU A 143 1.71 5.93 3.85
C LEU A 143 0.46 5.11 4.20
N ALA A 144 0.46 3.82 3.87
CA ALA A 144 -0.64 2.90 4.18
C ALA A 144 -0.88 2.77 5.70
N GLU A 145 0.18 2.76 6.50
CA GLU A 145 0.10 2.77 7.97
C GLU A 145 -0.62 4.01 8.52
N GLN A 146 -0.51 5.14 7.83
CA GLN A 146 -1.12 6.40 8.25
C GLN A 146 -2.53 6.59 7.69
N ASN A 147 -2.81 6.02 6.52
CA ASN A 147 -4.10 6.04 5.86
C ASN A 147 -4.24 4.83 4.93
N GLU A 148 -5.04 3.84 5.35
CA GLU A 148 -5.28 2.59 4.61
C GLU A 148 -5.82 2.84 3.19
N THR A 149 -6.69 3.84 3.01
CA THR A 149 -7.24 4.22 1.70
C THR A 149 -6.13 4.70 0.75
N VAL A 150 -5.18 5.48 1.26
CA VAL A 150 -4.02 5.94 0.46
C VAL A 150 -3.15 4.74 0.07
N GLY A 151 -2.90 3.83 1.01
CA GLY A 151 -2.19 2.58 0.75
C GLY A 151 -2.81 1.76 -0.39
N ALA A 152 -4.11 1.46 -0.28
CA ALA A 152 -4.85 0.71 -1.29
C ALA A 152 -4.86 1.41 -2.66
N ALA A 153 -4.97 2.74 -2.68
CA ALA A 153 -4.91 3.53 -3.91
C ALA A 153 -3.54 3.45 -4.60
N LEU A 154 -2.44 3.59 -3.85
CA LEU A 154 -1.08 3.50 -4.38
C LEU A 154 -0.74 2.07 -4.85
N GLN A 155 -1.24 1.06 -4.15
CA GLN A 155 -1.09 -0.34 -4.55
C GLN A 155 -1.82 -0.61 -5.88
N PHE A 156 -3.06 -0.11 -6.04
CA PHE A 156 -3.78 -0.18 -7.32
C PHE A 156 -3.00 0.53 -8.42
N ARG A 157 -2.50 1.75 -8.16
CA ARG A 157 -1.69 2.53 -9.13
C ARG A 157 -0.50 1.73 -9.66
N ARG A 158 0.18 0.98 -8.79
CA ARG A 158 1.35 0.17 -9.16
C ARG A 158 0.99 -1.04 -10.02
N LYS A 159 -0.14 -1.69 -9.73
CA LYS A 159 -0.55 -2.94 -10.39
C LYS A 159 -1.43 -2.71 -11.61
N ALA A 160 -2.00 -1.52 -11.79
CA ALA A 160 -3.01 -1.25 -12.82
C ALA A 160 -2.58 -1.66 -14.23
N ALA A 161 -1.32 -1.42 -14.60
CA ALA A 161 -0.78 -1.78 -15.92
C ALA A 161 -0.69 -3.31 -16.14
N ASP A 162 -0.60 -4.10 -15.07
CA ASP A 162 -0.52 -5.57 -15.15
C ASP A 162 -1.90 -6.24 -15.14
N ILE A 163 -2.99 -5.46 -15.03
CA ILE A 163 -4.36 -5.98 -15.01
C ILE A 163 -4.88 -6.09 -16.44
N GLU A 164 -4.88 -7.31 -16.97
CA GLU A 164 -5.40 -7.61 -18.31
C GLU A 164 -6.79 -8.28 -18.27
N SER A 165 -7.15 -8.88 -17.14
CA SER A 165 -8.40 -9.64 -17.00
C SER A 165 -9.10 -9.39 -15.65
N PRO A 166 -10.40 -9.71 -15.55
CA PRO A 166 -11.12 -9.66 -14.28
C PRO A 166 -10.50 -10.56 -13.22
N PHE A 167 -9.93 -11.69 -13.63
CA PHE A 167 -9.30 -12.65 -12.72
C PHE A 167 -8.04 -12.07 -12.07
N ASP A 168 -7.36 -11.12 -12.72
CA ASP A 168 -6.21 -10.44 -12.13
C ASP A 168 -6.61 -9.54 -10.95
N ILE A 169 -7.81 -8.96 -11.02
CA ILE A 169 -8.41 -8.24 -9.89
C ILE A 169 -8.90 -9.23 -8.84
N LEU A 170 -9.64 -10.27 -9.25
CA LEU A 170 -10.32 -11.19 -8.34
C LEU A 170 -9.38 -12.10 -7.54
N LYS A 171 -8.19 -12.40 -8.06
CA LYS A 171 -7.18 -13.17 -7.33
C LYS A 171 -6.49 -12.37 -6.22
N ASP A 172 -6.59 -11.03 -6.25
CA ASP A 172 -5.99 -10.13 -5.29
C ASP A 172 -7.09 -9.48 -4.42
N THR A 173 -7.04 -9.74 -3.11
CA THR A 173 -8.06 -9.28 -2.16
C THR A 173 -8.14 -7.75 -2.10
N ASP A 174 -7.01 -7.06 -2.17
CA ASP A 174 -6.93 -5.61 -2.04
C ASP A 174 -7.44 -4.93 -3.31
N LEU A 175 -7.03 -5.43 -4.49
CA LEU A 175 -7.55 -4.94 -5.78
C LEU A 175 -9.06 -5.20 -5.89
N SER A 176 -9.52 -6.38 -5.47
CA SER A 176 -10.95 -6.70 -5.42
C SER A 176 -11.73 -5.74 -4.52
N LYS A 177 -11.21 -5.44 -3.32
CA LYS A 177 -11.81 -4.46 -2.40
C LYS A 177 -11.84 -3.07 -3.04
N PHE A 178 -10.72 -2.63 -3.62
CA PHE A 178 -10.61 -1.34 -4.31
C PHE A 178 -11.67 -1.19 -5.42
N VAL A 179 -11.70 -2.14 -6.37
CA VAL A 179 -12.57 -2.07 -7.54
C VAL A 179 -14.04 -2.13 -7.14
N ARG A 180 -14.42 -2.99 -6.18
CA ARG A 180 -15.79 -3.02 -5.65
C ARG A 180 -16.20 -1.68 -5.05
N THR A 181 -15.32 -1.06 -4.26
CA THR A 181 -15.59 0.26 -3.67
C THR A 181 -15.77 1.33 -4.75
N VAL A 182 -14.91 1.36 -5.78
CA VAL A 182 -15.04 2.31 -6.91
C VAL A 182 -16.37 2.13 -7.64
N LEU A 183 -16.76 0.88 -7.88
CA LEU A 183 -17.99 0.52 -8.57
C LEU A 183 -19.25 0.64 -7.68
N GLY A 184 -19.09 0.92 -6.39
CA GLY A 184 -20.20 0.98 -5.42
C GLY A 184 -20.85 -0.38 -5.17
N LEU A 185 -20.10 -1.47 -5.34
CA LEU A 185 -20.57 -2.82 -5.07
C LEU A 185 -20.45 -3.14 -3.58
N PRO A 186 -21.48 -3.76 -2.97
CA PRO A 186 -21.47 -4.10 -1.56
C PRO A 186 -20.51 -5.28 -1.29
N ALA A 187 -20.01 -5.40 -0.06
CA ALA A 187 -19.00 -6.42 0.30
C ALA A 187 -19.50 -7.85 0.07
N GLU A 188 -20.81 -8.08 0.18
CA GLU A 188 -21.49 -9.35 -0.04
C GLU A 188 -21.34 -9.85 -1.49
N SER A 189 -21.08 -8.96 -2.45
CA SER A 189 -20.80 -9.34 -3.85
C SER A 189 -19.58 -10.27 -3.97
N ALA A 190 -18.66 -10.23 -2.98
CA ALA A 190 -17.51 -11.13 -2.88
C ALA A 190 -17.88 -12.61 -2.76
N GLN A 191 -19.09 -12.91 -2.25
CA GLN A 191 -19.53 -14.27 -1.97
C GLN A 191 -20.14 -14.96 -3.20
N MET A 192 -20.32 -14.23 -4.29
CA MET A 192 -20.86 -14.76 -5.53
C MET A 192 -19.84 -15.69 -6.21
N ASP A 193 -20.31 -16.57 -7.09
CA ASP A 193 -19.42 -17.37 -7.93
C ASP A 193 -18.43 -16.48 -8.69
N ILE A 194 -17.16 -16.90 -8.76
CA ILE A 194 -16.07 -16.09 -9.31
C ILE A 194 -16.32 -15.70 -10.78
N ASP A 195 -16.92 -16.59 -11.56
CA ASP A 195 -17.26 -16.33 -12.96
C ASP A 195 -18.33 -15.24 -13.11
N ARG A 196 -19.27 -15.19 -12.15
CA ARG A 196 -20.28 -14.12 -12.13
C ARG A 196 -19.66 -12.80 -11.73
N GLN A 197 -18.76 -12.81 -10.74
CA GLN A 197 -18.01 -11.60 -10.37
C GLN A 197 -17.20 -11.08 -11.57
N ALA A 198 -16.51 -11.95 -12.30
CA ALA A 198 -15.76 -11.60 -13.51
C ALA A 198 -16.67 -10.96 -14.56
N THR A 199 -17.83 -11.58 -14.84
CA THR A 199 -18.82 -11.03 -15.79
C THR A 199 -19.30 -9.63 -15.39
N PHE A 200 -19.55 -9.38 -14.09
CA PHE A 200 -19.95 -8.06 -13.61
C PHE A 200 -18.83 -7.02 -13.76
N LEU A 201 -17.58 -7.42 -13.56
CA LEU A 201 -16.43 -6.54 -13.75
C LEU A 201 -16.25 -6.20 -15.23
N GLU A 202 -16.29 -7.17 -16.14
CA GLU A 202 -16.21 -6.95 -17.60
C GLU A 202 -17.30 -6.00 -18.11
N ALA A 203 -18.50 -6.08 -17.55
CA ALA A 203 -19.60 -5.20 -17.95
C ALA A 203 -19.44 -3.75 -17.46
N ARG A 204 -18.55 -3.48 -16.50
CA ARG A 204 -18.45 -2.18 -15.79
C ARG A 204 -17.08 -1.53 -15.90
N LEU A 205 -16.05 -2.31 -16.21
CA LEU A 205 -14.67 -1.89 -16.28
C LEU A 205 -14.10 -2.25 -17.64
N ASP A 206 -13.51 -1.26 -18.28
CA ASP A 206 -12.78 -1.42 -19.53
C ASP A 206 -11.30 -1.63 -19.17
N PHE A 207 -10.80 -2.84 -19.39
CA PHE A 207 -9.44 -3.25 -19.00
C PHE A 207 -8.38 -2.56 -19.85
N ASP A 208 -8.68 -2.24 -21.11
CA ASP A 208 -7.75 -1.52 -21.99
C ASP A 208 -7.48 -0.11 -21.45
N LYS A 209 -8.47 0.49 -20.77
CA LYS A 209 -8.32 1.81 -20.13
C LYS A 209 -7.46 1.79 -18.88
N LEU A 210 -7.24 0.64 -18.24
CA LEU A 210 -6.35 0.56 -17.09
C LEU A 210 -4.88 0.80 -17.48
N GLN A 211 -4.57 0.76 -18.77
CA GLN A 211 -3.27 1.11 -19.32
C GLN A 211 -3.07 2.63 -19.46
N ASP A 212 -4.15 3.43 -19.39
CA ASP A 212 -4.07 4.90 -19.43
C ASP A 212 -3.86 5.46 -18.01
N PRO A 213 -2.71 6.11 -17.73
CA PRO A 213 -2.45 6.71 -16.43
C PRO A 213 -3.54 7.70 -15.97
N ALA A 214 -4.20 8.38 -16.91
CA ALA A 214 -5.26 9.34 -16.58
C ALA A 214 -6.54 8.64 -16.10
N GLU A 215 -6.91 7.51 -16.70
CA GLU A 215 -8.07 6.70 -16.27
C GLU A 215 -7.79 6.03 -14.92
N VAL A 216 -6.57 5.54 -14.70
CA VAL A 216 -6.11 5.02 -13.40
C VAL A 216 -6.22 6.08 -12.31
N GLU A 217 -5.75 7.30 -12.58
CA GLU A 217 -5.80 8.41 -11.62
C GLU A 217 -7.25 8.86 -11.33
N ALA A 218 -8.12 8.82 -12.34
CA ALA A 218 -9.55 9.08 -12.15
C ALA A 218 -10.21 8.03 -11.24
N MET A 219 -9.87 6.75 -11.41
CA MET A 219 -10.34 5.67 -10.54
C MET A 219 -9.83 5.83 -9.11
N ILE A 220 -8.55 6.16 -8.93
CA ILE A 220 -7.94 6.43 -7.62
C ILE A 220 -8.62 7.62 -6.93
N THR A 221 -8.85 8.70 -7.67
CA THR A 221 -9.56 9.86 -7.16
C THR A 221 -10.96 9.48 -6.68
N ARG A 222 -11.72 8.74 -7.51
CA ARG A 222 -13.06 8.25 -7.15
C ARG A 222 -13.02 7.33 -5.93
N PHE A 223 -12.08 6.39 -5.88
CA PHE A 223 -11.88 5.51 -4.74
C PHE A 223 -11.65 6.30 -3.45
N SER A 224 -10.74 7.29 -3.47
CA SER A 224 -10.41 8.08 -2.29
C SER A 224 -11.63 8.82 -1.74
N ILE A 225 -12.46 9.39 -2.62
CA ILE A 225 -13.66 10.14 -2.24
C ILE A 225 -14.73 9.19 -1.69
N VAL A 226 -14.99 8.08 -2.37
CA VAL A 226 -16.02 7.11 -1.95
C VAL A 226 -15.61 6.45 -0.63
N SER A 227 -14.35 6.03 -0.51
CA SER A 227 -13.82 5.43 0.72
C SER A 227 -13.88 6.41 1.90
N ASP A 228 -13.53 7.68 1.71
CA ASP A 228 -13.65 8.70 2.77
C ASP A 228 -15.11 8.94 3.18
N ALA A 229 -16.04 8.90 2.23
CA ALA A 229 -17.47 9.05 2.51
C ALA A 229 -18.04 7.86 3.28
N LEU A 230 -17.60 6.64 2.96
CA LEU A 230 -18.00 5.41 3.66
C LEU A 230 -17.33 5.30 5.03
N ASN A 231 -16.09 5.75 5.16
CA ASN A 231 -15.34 5.77 6.41
C ASN A 231 -15.63 7.06 7.21
N SER A 232 -16.78 7.06 7.91
CA SER A 232 -17.27 8.20 8.70
C SER A 232 -16.30 8.71 9.80
N THR A 233 -15.24 7.95 10.11
CA THR A 233 -14.17 8.36 11.04
C THR A 233 -13.33 9.53 10.52
N ALA A 234 -13.16 9.67 9.20
CA ALA A 234 -12.49 10.83 8.60
C ALA A 234 -13.39 12.09 8.64
N ALA A 235 -14.72 11.91 8.56
CA ALA A 235 -15.68 13.00 8.68
C ALA A 235 -15.72 13.60 10.10
N LEU A 236 -15.46 12.80 11.15
CA LEU A 236 -15.46 13.27 12.54
C LEU A 236 -14.22 14.08 12.91
N ASN A 237 -13.08 13.87 12.24
CA ASN A 237 -11.82 14.59 12.49
C ASN A 237 -11.62 15.80 11.56
N ASN A 238 -12.48 15.96 10.56
CA ASN A 238 -12.42 17.09 9.65
C ASN A 238 -13.01 18.33 10.35
N VAL A 239 -12.14 19.26 10.75
CA VAL A 239 -12.52 20.53 11.40
C VAL A 239 -13.57 21.29 10.60
N VAL A 240 -13.54 21.22 9.26
CA VAL A 240 -14.54 21.88 8.41
C VAL A 240 -15.89 21.18 8.53
N VAL A 241 -15.93 19.84 8.61
CA VAL A 241 -17.19 19.09 8.86
C VAL A 241 -17.69 19.30 10.28
N GLN A 242 -16.80 19.42 11.27
CA GLN A 242 -17.18 19.82 12.63
C GLN A 242 -17.72 21.25 12.67
N MET A 243 -17.12 22.21 11.96
CA MET A 243 -17.60 23.59 11.85
C MET A 243 -18.91 23.68 11.07
N MET A 244 -19.09 22.88 10.02
CA MET A 244 -20.34 22.80 9.28
C MET A 244 -21.43 22.09 10.08
N SER A 245 -21.11 21.03 10.82
CA SER A 245 -22.06 20.35 11.71
C SER A 245 -22.45 21.24 12.89
N SER A 246 -21.52 22.05 13.41
CA SER A 246 -21.81 23.05 14.45
C SER A 246 -22.56 24.26 13.90
N ALA A 247 -22.34 24.65 12.65
CA ALA A 247 -23.16 25.66 11.96
C ALA A 247 -24.56 25.13 11.61
N VAL A 248 -24.70 23.85 11.26
CA VAL A 248 -25.98 23.20 11.01
C VAL A 248 -26.76 23.01 12.31
N SER A 249 -26.12 22.63 13.41
CA SER A 249 -26.77 22.58 14.73
C SER A 249 -27.05 23.97 15.31
N ALA A 250 -26.27 25.00 14.95
CA ALA A 250 -26.61 26.40 15.25
C ALA A 250 -27.73 26.96 14.35
N GLY A 251 -27.93 26.40 13.15
CA GLY A 251 -28.99 26.80 12.20
C GLY A 251 -30.33 26.10 12.43
N SER A 252 -30.33 24.91 13.05
CA SER A 252 -31.53 24.23 13.56
C SER A 252 -31.75 24.63 15.01
N GLY A 253 -32.32 25.82 15.22
CA GLY A 253 -32.43 26.46 16.53
C GLY A 253 -33.27 25.71 17.55
N ASP A 254 -32.65 24.84 18.36
CA ASP A 254 -33.28 24.37 19.60
C ASP A 254 -32.32 23.91 20.72
N SER A 255 -31.10 24.44 20.81
CA SER A 255 -30.26 24.19 22.01
C SER A 255 -29.39 25.39 22.36
N PHE A 256 -29.87 26.19 23.31
CA PHE A 256 -29.03 27.11 24.07
C PHE A 256 -28.28 26.32 25.14
N THR A 257 -26.96 26.16 24.99
CA THR A 257 -26.07 25.86 26.12
C THR A 257 -25.57 27.18 26.72
N PRO A 258 -26.05 27.62 27.89
CA PRO A 258 -25.50 28.80 28.53
C PRO A 258 -24.05 28.52 28.97
N ILE A 259 -23.12 29.34 28.49
CA ILE A 259 -21.75 29.38 29.02
C ILE A 259 -21.80 30.21 30.29
N THR A 260 -21.73 29.57 31.45
CA THR A 260 -21.55 30.26 32.73
C THR A 260 -20.08 30.67 32.84
N ILE A 261 -19.79 31.95 32.62
CA ILE A 261 -18.46 32.51 32.92
C ILE A 261 -18.42 32.79 34.42
N ASP A 262 -17.73 31.93 35.18
CA ASP A 262 -17.46 32.17 36.59
C ASP A 262 -16.34 33.21 36.73
N ILE A 263 -16.72 34.43 37.08
CA ILE A 263 -15.78 35.53 37.30
C ILE A 263 -15.41 35.52 38.78
N THR A 264 -14.26 34.93 39.11
CA THR A 264 -13.76 34.95 40.48
C THR A 264 -13.42 36.39 40.88
N SER A 265 -14.08 36.91 41.91
CA SER A 265 -13.85 38.28 42.38
C SER A 265 -12.44 38.43 42.95
N ILE A 266 -11.63 39.34 42.38
CA ILE A 266 -10.33 39.73 42.92
C ILE A 266 -10.55 40.50 44.24
N SER A 267 -10.21 39.87 45.37
CA SER A 267 -10.16 40.54 46.66
C SER A 267 -8.88 41.38 46.74
N LEU A 268 -9.02 42.70 46.73
CA LEU A 268 -7.96 43.66 47.01
C LEU A 268 -7.44 43.45 48.44
N MET A 269 -6.20 42.96 48.58
CA MET A 269 -5.48 42.96 49.86
C MET A 269 -5.32 44.40 50.36
N ARG A 270 -5.94 44.69 51.50
CA ARG A 270 -5.69 45.92 52.26
C ARG A 270 -4.45 45.70 53.13
N SER A 271 -3.38 46.42 52.81
CA SER A 271 -2.15 46.49 53.60
C SER A 271 -2.40 47.16 54.95
N THR A 272 -1.96 46.52 56.03
CA THR A 272 -1.69 47.14 57.34
C THR A 272 -0.46 46.46 57.94
N TYR A 273 0.71 47.09 57.84
CA TYR A 273 1.33 47.90 58.90
C TYR A 273 2.52 48.67 58.30
#